data_AF-F2J6G5-F1
#
_entry.id   AF-F2J6G5-F1
#
_cell.length_a   1.000
_cell.length_b   1.000
_cell.length_c   1.000
_cell.angle_alpha   90.00
_cell.angle_beta   90.00
_cell.angle_gamma   90.00
#
_symmetry.space_group_name_H-M   'P 1'
#
loop_
_entity.id
_entity.type
_entity.pdbx_description
1 polymer ?
#
loop_
_entity_poly.entity_id
_entity_poly.type
_entity_poly.pdbx_seq_one_letter_code
_entity_poly.pdbx_strand_id
1 'polypeptide(L)' 'MTGWKTLLFNGGLAALVLAAEILDHLAVVDWRQIVPPGAAPLVVLAIGLANIMLRHVTHGPAGWRGGGRR' A
#
# COMPACT_ATOMS: atom_id res chain seq x y z
N MET A 1 -22.82 -20.70 -8.32
CA MET A 1 -22.25 -19.56 -7.54
C MET A 1 -22.44 -18.31 -8.37
N THR A 2 -22.98 -17.22 -7.81
CA THR A 2 -23.15 -15.95 -8.54
C THR A 2 -21.79 -15.35 -8.89
N GLY A 3 -21.62 -14.79 -10.10
CA GLY A 3 -20.30 -14.37 -10.61
C GLY A 3 -19.53 -13.41 -9.70
N TRP A 4 -20.21 -12.56 -8.94
CA TRP A 4 -19.58 -11.65 -7.97
C TRP A 4 -18.93 -12.38 -6.78
N LYS A 5 -19.50 -13.51 -6.33
CA LYS A 5 -18.92 -14.32 -5.24
C LYS A 5 -17.61 -14.97 -5.68
N THR A 6 -17.57 -15.44 -6.92
CA THR A 6 -16.36 -16.01 -7.53
C THR A 6 -15.29 -14.95 -7.74
N LEU A 7 -15.67 -13.73 -8.16
CA LEU A 7 -14.73 -12.60 -8.28
C LEU A 7 -14.11 -12.23 -6.94
N LEU A 8 -14.90 -12.11 -5.88
CA LEU A 8 -14.39 -11.82 -4.53
C LEU A 8 -13.46 -12.92 -4.03
N PHE A 9 -13.85 -14.18 -4.21
CA PHE A 9 -13.04 -15.30 -3.76
C PHE A 9 -11.69 -15.36 -4.50
N ASN A 10 -11.70 -15.31 -5.83
CA ASN A 10 -10.48 -15.37 -6.64
C ASN A 10 -9.63 -14.10 -6.47
N GLY A 11 -10.25 -12.92 -6.40
CA GLY A 11 -9.56 -11.66 -6.14
C GLY A 11 -8.93 -11.64 -4.76
N GLY A 12 -9.62 -12.15 -3.74
CA GLY A 12 -9.08 -12.31 -2.39
C GLY A 12 -7.91 -13.29 -2.35
N LEU A 13 -8.02 -14.42 -3.05
CA LEU A 13 -6.93 -15.40 -3.14
C LEU A 13 -5.69 -14.80 -3.82
N ALA A 14 -5.88 -14.09 -4.93
CA ALA A 14 -4.80 -13.39 -5.62
C ALA A 14 -4.16 -12.31 -4.74
N ALA A 15 -4.97 -11.53 -4.02
CA ALA A 15 -4.47 -10.53 -3.08
C ALA A 15 -3.67 -11.15 -1.92
N LEU A 16 -4.08 -12.32 -1.42
CA LEU A 16 -3.35 -13.05 -0.38
C LEU A 16 -1.99 -13.54 -0.88
N VAL A 17 -1.94 -14.11 -2.08
CA VAL A 17 -0.67 -14.54 -2.70
C VAL A 17 0.27 -13.36 -2.89
N LEU A 18 -0.25 -12.24 -3.40
CA LEU A 18 0.55 -11.03 -3.57
C LEU A 18 1.05 -10.46 -2.23
N ALA A 19 0.21 -10.46 -1.20
CA ALA A 19 0.59 -10.02 0.13
C ALA A 19 1.69 -10.91 0.74
N ALA A 20 1.61 -12.23 0.53
CA ALA A 20 2.64 -13.17 0.98
C ALA A 20 3.99 -12.89 0.30
N GLU A 21 4.01 -12.70 -1.01
CA GLU A 21 5.23 -12.38 -1.76
C GLU A 21 5.88 -11.07 -1.26
N ILE A 22 5.06 -10.04 -1.03
CA ILE A 22 5.54 -8.76 -0.48
C ILE A 22 6.13 -8.97 0.92
N LEU A 23 5.47 -9.77 1.76
CA LEU A 23 5.97 -10.08 3.11
C LEU A 23 7.32 -10.80 3.06
N ASP A 24 7.49 -11.76 2.15
CA ASP A 24 8.77 -12.46 1.97
C ASP A 24 9.89 -11.50 1.57
N HIS A 25 9.62 -10.58 0.65
CA HIS A 25 10.58 -9.53 0.29
C HIS A 25 10.90 -8.59 1.47
N LEU A 26 9.89 -8.21 2.26
CA LEU A 26 10.10 -7.36 3.44
C LEU A 26 10.86 -8.11 4.55
N ALA A 27 10.70 -9.42 4.67
CA ALA A 27 11.36 -10.23 5.69
C ALA A 27 12.89 -10.31 5.51
N VAL A 28 13.41 -10.06 4.31
CA VAL A 28 14.86 -10.01 4.03
C VAL A 28 15.54 -8.83 4.73
N VAL A 29 14.78 -7.79 5.07
CA VAL A 29 15.30 -6.56 5.67
C VAL A 29 15.34 -6.67 7.21
N ASP A 30 16.47 -6.34 7.82
CA ASP A 30 16.56 -6.23 9.29
C ASP A 30 15.92 -4.92 9.77
N TRP A 31 14.61 -4.96 9.99
CA TRP A 31 13.82 -3.82 10.45
C TRP A 31 14.25 -3.27 11.80
N ARG A 32 14.97 -4.03 12.63
CA ARG A 32 15.42 -3.54 13.95
C ARG A 32 16.52 -2.49 13.82
N GLN A 33 17.27 -2.50 12.71
CA GLN A 33 18.26 -1.49 12.41
C GLN A 33 17.63 -0.19 11.87
N ILE A 34 16.48 -0.31 11.21
CA ILE A 34 15.77 0.81 10.58
C ILE A 34 14.78 1.46 11.56
N VAL A 35 14.05 0.63 12.30
CA VAL A 35 13.01 1.02 13.24
C VAL A 35 13.34 0.42 14.60
N PRO A 36 13.86 1.25 15.54
CA PRO A 36 14.14 0.81 16.89
C PRO A 36 12.89 0.20 17.57
N PRO A 37 13.07 -0.73 18.52
CA PRO A 37 11.96 -1.29 19.29
C PRO A 37 11.12 -0.17 19.94
N GLY A 38 9.80 -0.24 19.77
CA GLY A 38 8.87 0.76 20.30
C GLY A 38 8.69 2.03 19.44
N ALA A 39 9.50 2.25 18.41
CA ALA A 39 9.36 3.40 17.50
C ALA A 39 8.33 3.16 16.38
N ALA A 40 7.93 1.91 16.13
CA ALA A 40 7.01 1.57 15.03
C ALA A 40 5.70 2.37 15.02
N PRO A 41 4.98 2.59 16.14
CA PRO A 41 3.77 3.41 16.15
C PRO A 41 4.03 4.85 15.71
N LEU A 42 5.18 5.41 16.11
CA LEU A 42 5.57 6.78 15.74
C LEU A 42 5.93 6.89 14.26
N VAL A 43 6.63 5.90 13.71
CA VAL A 43 6.95 5.83 12.27
C VAL A 43 5.67 5.76 11.44
N VAL A 44 4.71 4.93 11.84
CA VAL A 44 3.41 4.83 11.17
C VAL A 44 2.66 6.17 11.23
N LEU A 45 2.66 6.83 12.39
CA LEU A 45 2.08 8.16 12.53
C LEU A 45 2.74 9.19 11.61
N ALA A 46 4.08 9.20 11.54
CA ALA A 46 4.84 10.11 10.69
C ALA A 46 4.55 9.88 9.19
N ILE A 47 4.47 8.63 8.74
CA ILE A 47 4.07 8.28 7.37
C ILE A 47 2.65 8.78 7.09
N GLY A 48 1.72 8.59 8.03
CA GLY A 48 0.35 9.06 7.90
C GLY A 48 0.26 10.58 7.78
N LEU A 49 0.99 11.32 8.61
CA LEU A 49 1.08 12.78 8.56
C LEU A 49 1.69 13.25 7.24
N ALA A 50 2.81 12.65 6.81
CA ALA A 50 3.43 12.94 5.52
C ALA A 50 2.44 12.74 4.37
N ASN A 51 1.66 11.67 4.38
CA ASN A 51 0.65 11.40 3.37
C ASN A 51 -0.48 12.45 3.36
N ILE A 52 -0.95 12.89 4.53
CA ILE A 52 -1.93 13.98 4.65
C ILE A 52 -1.37 15.28 4.08
N MET A 53 -0.14 15.63 4.44
CA MET A 53 0.53 16.83 3.92
C MET A 53 0.71 16.73 2.40
N LEU A 54 1.15 15.58 1.90
CA LEU A 54 1.31 15.35 0.47
C LEU A 54 -0.02 15.60 -0.25
N ARG A 55 -1.11 15.05 0.27
CA ARG A 55 -2.46 15.25 -0.28
C ARG A 55 -2.91 16.71 -0.25
N HIS A 56 -2.44 17.48 0.73
CA HIS A 56 -2.74 18.90 0.85
C HIS A 56 -1.93 19.76 -0.12
N VAL A 57 -0.70 19.37 -0.45
CA VAL A 57 0.18 20.12 -1.36
C VAL A 57 -0.03 19.70 -2.82
N THR A 58 -0.38 18.44 -3.07
CA THR A 58 -0.69 17.96 -4.42
C THR A 58 -2.12 18.33 -4.80
N HIS A 59 -2.26 19.41 -5.57
CA HIS A 59 -3.52 19.77 -6.22
C HIS A 59 -3.43 19.47 -7.72
N GLY A 60 -4.26 18.56 -8.20
CA GLY A 60 -4.33 18.22 -9.62
C GLY A 60 -4.95 16.84 -9.87
N PRO A 61 -5.47 16.58 -11.08
CA PRO A 61 -5.89 15.24 -11.45
C PRO A 61 -4.69 14.30 -11.39
N ALA A 62 -4.87 13.12 -10.81
CA ALA A 62 -3.82 12.10 -10.78
C ALA A 62 -3.27 11.86 -12.20
N GLY A 63 -1.95 11.74 -12.35
CA GLY A 63 -1.27 11.80 -13.66
C GLY A 63 -1.79 10.83 -14.72
N TRP A 64 -2.40 9.72 -14.31
CA TRP A 64 -3.06 8.76 -15.20
C TRP A 64 -4.32 9.29 -15.90
N ARG A 65 -4.92 10.39 -15.43
CA ARG A 65 -6.07 11.05 -16.07
C ARG A 65 -5.67 11.89 -17.30
N GLY A 66 -4.38 12.21 -17.48
CA GLY A 66 -3.90 13.07 -18.57
C GLY A 66 -3.59 12.34 -19.89
N GLY A 67 -3.58 11.00 -19.91
CA GLY A 67 -3.12 10.21 -21.07
C GLY A 67 -4.18 9.86 -22.12
N GLY A 68 -5.40 10.40 -22.03
CA GLY A 68 -6.56 9.88 -22.77
C GLY A 68 -7.31 10.91 -23.61
N ARG A 69 -6.65 11.85 -24.29
CA ARG A 69 -7.22 12.63 -25.41
C ARG A 69 -6.13 13.16 -26.34
N ARG A 70 -5.64 12.33 -27.25
CA ARG A 70 -5.22 12.71 -28.61
C ARG A 70 -5.48 11.55 -29.54
#